data_AF-A0AAV6YJR4-F1
#
_entry.id   AF-A0AAV6YJR4-F1
#
_cell.length_a   1.000
_cell.length_b   1.000
_cell.length_c   1.000
_cell.angle_alpha   90.00
_cell.angle_beta   90.00
_cell.angle_gamma   90.00
#
_symmetry.space_group_name_H-M   'P 1'
#
loop_
_entity.id
_entity.type
_entity.pdbx_description
1 polymer ?
#
loop_
_entity_poly.entity_id
_entity_poly.type
_entity_poly.pdbx_seq_one_letter_code
_entity_poly.pdbx_strand_id
1 'polypeptide(L)'
;MSIPHSGIHPAVVRLGLQYSQGIVTGSNSRCIALLNCIKQVIRDYSTPPHEELSRDLVNKLKPAISFLNQCRPLSASMGNAIKYIKKEISNINRQKGEEEVRCHGGGCSVIAGGW
;
A
#
# COMPACT_ATOMS: atom_id res chain seq x y z
N MET A 1 -22.51 0.80 -14.66
CA MET A 1 -21.08 1.18 -14.64
C MET A 1 -20.26 -0.10 -14.51
N SER A 2 -19.69 -0.61 -15.60
CA SER A 2 -18.84 -1.81 -15.56
C SER A 2 -17.46 -1.41 -15.05
N ILE A 3 -17.09 -1.93 -13.88
CA ILE A 3 -15.77 -1.70 -13.28
C ILE A 3 -14.80 -2.69 -13.95
N PRO A 4 -13.75 -2.24 -14.66
CA PRO A 4 -12.76 -3.16 -15.24
C PRO A 4 -12.02 -3.86 -14.09
N HIS A 5 -12.26 -5.17 -13.95
CA HIS A 5 -11.97 -5.97 -12.75
C HIS A 5 -10.66 -6.77 -12.82
N SER A 6 -9.71 -6.36 -13.67
CA SER A 6 -8.44 -7.07 -13.83
C SER A 6 -7.28 -6.23 -13.23
N GLY A 7 -7.18 -6.19 -11.91
CA GLY A 7 -5.95 -5.73 -11.22
C GLY A 7 -6.10 -4.68 -10.11
N ILE A 8 -7.30 -4.15 -9.86
CA ILE A 8 -7.54 -3.24 -8.72
C ILE A 8 -8.08 -4.02 -7.52
N HIS A 9 -7.48 -3.81 -6.36
CA HIS A 9 -7.87 -4.47 -5.11
C HIS A 9 -9.33 -4.09 -4.72
N PRO A 10 -10.17 -5.04 -4.26
CA PRO A 10 -11.56 -4.76 -3.91
C PRO A 10 -11.72 -3.68 -2.83
N ALA A 11 -10.77 -3.58 -1.89
CA ALA A 11 -10.77 -2.50 -0.89
C ALA A 11 -10.68 -1.10 -1.52
N VAL A 12 -9.91 -0.95 -2.61
CA VAL A 12 -9.75 0.32 -3.35
C VAL A 12 -11.04 0.66 -4.08
N VAL A 13 -11.69 -0.33 -4.70
CA VAL A 13 -12.98 -0.16 -5.36
C VAL A 13 -14.04 0.33 -4.37
N ARG A 14 -14.12 -0.31 -3.19
CA ARG A 14 -15.03 0.10 -2.11
C ARG A 14 -14.79 1.53 -1.66
N LEU A 15 -13.53 1.92 -1.47
CA LEU A 15 -13.18 3.29 -1.09
C LEU A 15 -13.55 4.30 -2.18
N GLY A 16 -13.30 3.99 -3.45
CA GLY A 16 -13.67 4.85 -4.58
C GLY A 16 -15.18 5.10 -4.66
N LEU A 17 -15.99 4.06 -4.42
CA LEU A 17 -17.44 4.19 -4.32
C LEU A 17 -17.85 5.11 -3.16
N GLN A 18 -17.25 4.95 -1.97
CA GLN A 18 -17.51 5.83 -0.83
C GLN A 18 -17.13 7.29 -1.09
N TYR A 19 -16.06 7.54 -1.85
CA TYR A 19 -15.69 8.89 -2.29
C TYR A 19 -16.67 9.48 -3.30
N SER A 20 -17.11 8.69 -4.28
CA SER A 20 -18.06 9.12 -5.31
C SER A 20 -19.45 9.39 -4.74
N GLN A 21 -19.91 8.58 -3.78
CA GLN A 21 -21.20 8.74 -3.11
C GLN A 21 -21.18 9.82 -2.02
N GLY A 22 -20.02 10.42 -1.73
CA GLY A 22 -19.89 11.42 -0.67
C GLY A 22 -20.12 10.86 0.74
N ILE A 23 -19.90 9.56 0.96
CA ILE A 23 -19.99 8.94 2.29
C ILE A 23 -18.80 9.39 3.15
N VAL A 24 -17.60 9.40 2.57
CA VAL A 24 -16.39 9.88 3.25
C VAL A 24 -16.06 11.30 2.77
N THR A 25 -16.48 12.27 3.58
CA THR A 25 -16.24 13.70 3.34
C THR A 25 -15.19 14.25 4.31
N GLY A 26 -14.60 15.39 3.96
CA GLY A 26 -13.51 16.01 4.73
C GLY A 26 -12.11 15.50 4.36
N SER A 27 -11.12 16.40 4.39
CA SER A 27 -9.75 16.10 3.96
C SER A 27 -9.07 15.05 4.83
N ASN A 28 -9.26 15.13 6.16
CA ASN A 28 -8.64 14.20 7.12
C ASN A 28 -9.28 12.81 7.05
N SER A 29 -10.62 12.74 7.06
CA SER A 29 -11.34 11.47 6.97
C SER A 29 -11.02 10.72 5.68
N ARG A 30 -10.91 11.43 4.55
CA ARG A 30 -10.45 10.83 3.29
C ARG A 30 -9.03 10.30 3.40
N CYS A 31 -8.12 11.05 4.00
CA CYS A 31 -6.73 10.61 4.19
C CYS A 31 -6.65 9.35 5.07
N ILE A 32 -7.38 9.31 6.20
CA ILE A 32 -7.44 8.14 7.08
C ILE A 32 -8.02 6.93 6.34
N ALA A 33 -9.10 7.11 5.59
CA ALA A 33 -9.70 6.03 4.81
C ALA A 33 -8.75 5.49 3.72
N LEU A 34 -7.98 6.38 3.08
CA LEU A 34 -6.93 6.00 2.13
C LEU A 34 -5.82 5.17 2.81
N LEU A 35 -5.33 5.61 3.97
CA LEU A 35 -4.31 4.88 4.74
C LEU A 35 -4.79 3.49 5.13
N ASN A 36 -6.03 3.38 5.61
CA ASN A 36 -6.64 2.08 5.94
C ASN A 36 -6.80 1.17 4.73
N CYS A 37 -7.21 1.73 3.59
CA CYS A 37 -7.31 0.98 2.33
C CYS A 37 -5.94 0.45 1.89
N ILE A 38 -4.91 1.30 1.89
CA ILE A 38 -3.55 0.89 1.52
C ILE A 38 -3.04 -0.20 2.48
N LYS A 39 -3.28 -0.04 3.79
CA LYS A 39 -2.92 -1.06 4.79
C LYS A 39 -3.58 -2.42 4.49
N GLN A 40 -4.83 -2.44 4.05
CA GLN A 40 -5.49 -3.66 3.61
C GLN A 40 -4.84 -4.25 2.36
N VAL A 41 -4.56 -3.42 1.33
CA VAL A 41 -3.86 -3.88 0.12
C VAL A 41 -2.51 -4.52 0.45
N ILE A 42 -1.75 -3.93 1.37
CA ILE A 42 -0.44 -4.47 1.79
C ILE A 42 -0.61 -5.80 2.55
N ARG A 43 -1.63 -5.92 3.39
CA ARG A 43 -1.91 -7.15 4.16
C ARG A 43 -2.33 -8.32 3.27
N ASP A 44 -3.14 -8.04 2.27
CA ASP A 44 -3.65 -9.03 1.32
C ASP A 44 -2.64 -9.31 0.19
N TYR A 45 -1.52 -8.58 0.15
CA TYR A 45 -0.49 -8.73 -0.86
C TYR A 45 0.45 -9.90 -0.53
N SER A 46 0.60 -10.83 -1.47
CA SER A 46 1.62 -11.87 -1.44
C SER A 46 2.66 -11.62 -2.53
N THR A 47 3.94 -11.69 -2.16
CA THR A 47 5.05 -11.47 -3.10
C THR A 47 5.20 -12.69 -4.03
N PRO A 48 5.21 -12.49 -5.37
CA PRO A 48 5.51 -13.58 -6.28
C PRO A 48 6.99 -13.99 -6.20
N PRO A 49 7.33 -15.27 -6.43
CA PRO A 49 8.66 -15.83 -6.17
C PRO A 49 9.81 -15.25 -7.03
N HIS A 50 9.50 -14.47 -8.07
CA HIS A 50 10.48 -13.88 -8.99
C HIS A 50 10.45 -12.35 -9.01
N GLU A 51 9.66 -11.72 -8.14
CA GLU A 51 9.46 -10.28 -8.18
C GLU A 51 9.81 -9.62 -6.86
N GLU A 52 10.28 -8.38 -6.97
CA GLU A 52 10.67 -7.60 -5.82
C GLU A 52 9.44 -6.98 -5.17
N LEU A 53 9.16 -7.34 -3.90
CA LEU A 53 7.99 -6.90 -3.13
C LEU A 53 7.75 -5.40 -3.28
N SER A 54 8.77 -4.56 -3.05
CA SER A 54 8.57 -3.11 -3.06
C SER A 54 8.17 -2.60 -4.45
N ARG A 55 8.78 -3.12 -5.51
CA ARG A 55 8.57 -2.65 -6.88
C ARG A 55 7.20 -3.06 -7.39
N ASP A 56 6.81 -4.32 -7.19
CA ASP A 56 5.50 -4.80 -7.61
C ASP A 56 4.39 -4.12 -6.80
N LEU A 57 4.54 -4.01 -5.47
CA LEU A 57 3.56 -3.32 -4.63
C LEU A 57 3.38 -1.85 -5.03
N VAL A 58 4.46 -1.11 -5.29
CA VAL A 58 4.37 0.27 -5.80
C VAL A 58 3.69 0.32 -7.17
N ASN A 59 3.93 -0.66 -8.04
CA ASN A 59 3.26 -0.76 -9.34
C ASN A 59 1.77 -1.06 -9.19
N LYS A 60 1.35 -1.90 -8.24
CA LYS A 60 -0.08 -2.14 -7.94
C LYS A 60 -0.78 -0.95 -7.32
N LEU A 61 -0.07 -0.12 -6.55
CA LEU A 61 -0.65 1.10 -5.98
C LEU A 61 -0.91 2.20 -7.02
N LYS A 62 -0.16 2.26 -8.12
CA LYS A 62 -0.37 3.28 -9.19
C LYS A 62 -1.79 3.27 -9.78
N PRO A 63 -2.32 2.14 -10.31
CA PRO A 63 -3.69 2.11 -10.85
C PRO A 63 -4.73 2.33 -9.75
N ALA A 64 -4.49 1.86 -8.52
CA ALA A 64 -5.37 2.12 -7.38
C ALA A 64 -5.52 3.62 -7.08
N ILE A 65 -4.41 4.36 -7.05
CA ILE A 65 -4.40 5.81 -6.81
C ILE A 65 -5.06 6.56 -7.98
N SER A 66 -4.77 6.15 -9.21
CA SER A 66 -5.39 6.74 -10.41
C SER A 66 -6.91 6.59 -10.38
N PHE A 67 -7.40 5.39 -10.04
CA PHE A 67 -8.83 5.12 -9.86
C PHE A 67 -9.46 6.01 -8.78
N LEU A 68 -8.84 6.11 -7.60
CA LEU A 68 -9.36 6.98 -6.54
C LEU A 68 -9.41 8.46 -6.95
N ASN A 69 -8.42 8.92 -7.73
CA ASN A 69 -8.39 10.29 -8.25
C ASN A 69 -9.49 10.55 -9.30
N GLN A 70 -9.84 9.54 -10.11
CA GLN A 70 -10.98 9.59 -11.03
C GLN A 70 -12.33 9.63 -10.29
N CYS A 71 -12.47 8.88 -9.19
CA CYS A 71 -13.68 8.91 -8.36
C CYS A 71 -13.86 10.27 -7.67
N ARG A 72 -12.78 10.82 -7.10
CA ARG A 72 -12.78 12.17 -6.50
C ARG A 72 -11.34 12.71 -6.42
N PRO A 73 -11.07 13.94 -6.89
CA PRO A 73 -9.73 14.53 -6.84
C PRO A 73 -9.10 14.45 -5.46
N LEU A 74 -7.86 13.99 -5.40
CA LEU A 74 -7.09 13.83 -4.16
C LEU A 74 -6.71 15.20 -3.59
N SER A 75 -6.74 15.33 -2.26
CA SER A 75 -6.25 16.54 -1.59
C SER A 75 -4.73 16.52 -1.45
N ALA A 76 -4.12 17.68 -1.17
CA ALA A 76 -2.68 17.79 -0.94
C ALA A 76 -2.18 16.86 0.19
N SER A 77 -2.95 16.75 1.28
CA SER A 77 -2.65 15.84 2.39
C SER A 77 -2.58 14.37 1.92
N MET A 78 -3.55 13.94 1.11
CA MET A 78 -3.57 12.59 0.54
C MET A 78 -2.38 12.35 -0.41
N GLY A 79 -2.04 13.35 -1.24
CA GLY A 79 -0.87 13.28 -2.14
C GLY A 79 0.44 13.11 -1.37
N ASN A 80 0.63 13.86 -0.28
CA ASN A 80 1.79 13.73 0.60
C ASN A 80 1.83 12.37 1.30
N ALA A 81 0.70 11.88 1.81
CA ALA A 81 0.60 10.56 2.43
C ALA A 81 0.96 9.44 1.44
N ILE A 82 0.45 9.50 0.20
CA ILE A 82 0.80 8.56 -0.87
C ILE A 82 2.30 8.57 -1.16
N LYS A 83 2.89 9.77 -1.28
CA LYS A 83 4.32 9.94 -1.55
C LYS A 83 5.17 9.32 -0.43
N TYR A 84 4.77 9.54 0.83
CA TYR A 84 5.42 8.97 1.99
C TYR A 84 5.34 7.44 1.98
N ILE A 85 4.15 6.87 1.80
CA ILE A 85 3.95 5.41 1.75
C ILE A 85 4.79 4.75 0.65
N LYS A 86 4.80 5.32 -0.56
CA LYS A 86 5.61 4.79 -1.67
C LYS A 86 7.10 4.76 -1.32
N LYS A 87 7.60 5.81 -0.64
CA LYS A 87 8.98 5.88 -0.16
C LYS A 87 9.26 4.81 0.90
N GLU A 88 8.37 4.64 1.86
CA GLU A 88 8.52 3.61 2.90
C GLU A 88 8.52 2.21 2.31
N ILE A 89 7.64 1.91 1.35
CA ILE A 89 7.63 0.62 0.65
C ILE A 89 8.97 0.38 -0.05
N SER A 90 9.51 1.37 -0.78
CA SER A 90 10.83 1.26 -1.40
C SER A 90 11.98 1.05 -0.39
N ASN A 91 11.84 1.53 0.83
CA ASN A 91 12.83 1.33 1.90
C ASN A 91 12.80 -0.10 2.49
N ILE A 92 11.69 -0.83 2.42
CA ILE A 92 11.57 -2.20 2.99
C ILE A 92 12.64 -3.14 2.42
N ASN A 93 12.95 -3.05 1.13
CA ASN A 93 13.99 -3.89 0.52
C ASN A 93 15.39 -3.59 1.04
N ARG A 94 15.67 -2.32 1.37
CA ARG A 94 16.97 -1.93 1.91
C ARG A 94 17.21 -2.58 3.27
N GLN A 95 16.17 -2.63 4.10
CA GLN A 95 16.24 -3.30 5.39
C GLN A 95 16.42 -4.81 5.23
N LYS A 96 15.61 -5.46 4.37
CA LYS A 96 15.68 -6.91 4.15
C LYS A 96 17.07 -7.41 3.72
N GLY A 97 17.83 -6.61 2.96
CA GLY A 97 19.22 -6.92 2.60
C GLY A 97 20.20 -6.77 3.77
N GLU A 98 19.98 -5.83 4.68
CA GLU A 98 20.85 -5.61 5.85
C GLU A 98 20.69 -6.70 6.92
N GLU A 99 19.50 -7.30 7.06
CA GLU A 99 19.23 -8.42 7.98
C GLU A 99 19.87 -9.72 7.47
N GLU A 100 19.80 -9.99 6.16
CA GLU A 100 20.42 -11.17 5.54
C GLU A 100 21.96 -11.09 5.58
N VAL A 101 22.54 -9.91 5.36
CA VAL A 101 24.01 -9.71 5.38
C VAL A 101 24.57 -9.82 6.81
N ARG A 102 23.77 -9.52 7.84
CA ARG A 102 24.17 -9.74 9.25
C ARG A 102 24.07 -11.21 9.69
N CYS A 103 23.38 -12.05 8.94
CA CYS A 103 23.17 -13.47 9.29
C CYS A 103 24.15 -14.44 8.60
N HIS A 104 24.99 -14.01 7.65
CA HIS A 104 25.97 -14.88 6.99
C HIS A 104 27.32 -15.03 7.71
N GLY A 105 27.43 -14.54 8.96
CA GLY A 105 28.65 -14.64 9.77
C GLY A 105 28.41 -15.26 11.14
N GLY A 106 28.21 -16.59 11.18
CA GLY A 106 28.32 -17.39 12.40
C GLY A 106 27.13 -17.31 13.35
N GLY A 107 26.64 -18.48 13.78
CA GLY A 107 25.35 -18.64 14.46
C GLY A 107 25.18 -17.88 15.77
N CYS A 108 23.93 -17.58 16.09
CA CYS A 108 23.42 -17.61 17.46
C CYS A 108 21.89 -17.72 17.45
N SER A 109 21.37 -18.76 18.10
CA SER A 109 19.98 -18.85 18.55
C SER A 109 19.64 -17.65 19.43
N VAL A 110 18.42 -17.12 19.29
CA VAL A 110 17.48 -16.60 20.32
C VAL A 110 16.52 -15.63 19.59
N ILE A 111 15.23 -15.47 19.87
CA ILE A 111 14.22 -16.05 20.76
C ILE A 111 12.87 -15.52 20.24
N ALA A 112 11.80 -16.22 20.61
CA ALA A 112 10.41 -15.77 20.58
C ALA A 112 10.19 -14.31 21.04
N GLY A 113 9.14 -13.67 20.50
CA GLY A 113 8.50 -12.54 21.19
C GLY A 113 7.83 -11.50 20.29
N GLY A 114 6.53 -11.68 20.08
CA GLY A 114 5.53 -10.60 20.11
C GLY A 114 5.52 -9.57 18.98
N TRP A 115 4.52 -9.68 18.11
CA TRP A 115 3.53 -8.63 17.80
C TRP A 115 2.20 -9.30 17.47
#